data_AF-A0A671EW63-F1
#
_entry.id   AF-A0A671EW63-F1
#
_cell.length_a   1.000
_cell.length_b   1.000
_cell.length_c   1.000
_cell.angle_alpha   90.00
_cell.angle_beta   90.00
_cell.angle_gamma   90.00
#
_symmetry.space_group_name_H-M   'P 1'
#
loop_
_entity.id
_entity.type
_entity.pdbx_description
1 polymer ?
#
loop_
_entity_poly.entity_id
_entity_poly.type
_entity_poly.pdbx_seq_one_letter_code
_entity_poly.pdbx_strand_id
1 'polypeptide(L)' 'MDEQSVESIAEVFRCFICMEKLRDARLCPHCSKLCCFSCIRRWLTEQRAQCPHCRVFSSHPCQ' A
#
# COMPACT_ATOMS: atom_id res chain seq x y z
N MET A 1 -17.75 -10.34 -18.02
CA MET A 1 -17.04 -9.55 -16.99
C MET A 1 -16.75 -8.22 -17.64
N ASP A 2 -17.35 -7.17 -17.12
CA ASP A 2 -17.41 -5.86 -17.78
C ASP A 2 -16.05 -5.17 -17.67
N GLU A 3 -15.60 -4.50 -18.75
CA GLU A 3 -14.24 -3.91 -18.86
C GLU A 3 -13.94 -2.91 -17.72
N GLN A 4 -14.96 -2.15 -17.31
CA GLN A 4 -14.91 -1.21 -16.19
C GLN A 4 -14.64 -1.92 -14.84
N SER A 5 -15.18 -3.13 -14.64
CA SER A 5 -14.98 -3.90 -13.41
C SER A 5 -13.55 -4.40 -13.30
N VAL A 6 -12.91 -4.73 -14.44
CA VAL A 6 -11.52 -5.21 -14.48
C VAL A 6 -10.55 -4.09 -14.09
N GLU A 7 -10.77 -2.88 -14.61
CA GLU A 7 -9.98 -1.69 -14.26
C GLU A 7 -10.10 -1.34 -12.77
N SER A 8 -11.34 -1.38 -12.24
CA SER A 8 -11.61 -1.10 -10.83
C SER A 8 -10.88 -2.08 -9.90
N ILE A 9 -10.86 -3.37 -10.27
CA ILE A 9 -10.11 -4.40 -9.54
C ILE A 9 -8.60 -4.16 -9.66
N ALA A 10 -8.12 -3.77 -10.85
CA ALA A 10 -6.70 -3.48 -11.06
C ALA A 10 -6.21 -2.30 -10.21
N GLU A 11 -7.05 -1.29 -9.97
CA GLU A 11 -6.73 -0.17 -9.06
C GLU A 11 -6.48 -0.63 -7.62
N VAL A 12 -7.24 -1.61 -7.14
CA VAL A 12 -7.04 -2.17 -5.79
C VAL A 12 -5.64 -2.77 -5.65
N PHE A 13 -5.08 -3.33 -6.73
CA PHE A 13 -3.77 -3.99 -6.74
C PHE A 13 -2.60 -3.07 -7.15
N ARG A 14 -2.77 -1.75 -7.09
CA ARG A 14 -1.67 -0.79 -7.26
C ARG A 14 -1.09 -0.36 -5.91
N CYS A 15 0.22 -0.18 -5.88
CA CYS A 15 0.89 0.37 -4.72
C CYS A 15 0.46 1.82 -4.52
N PHE A 16 -0.14 2.17 -3.39
CA PHE A 16 -0.62 3.55 -3.21
C PHE A 16 0.51 4.60 -3.06
N ILE A 17 1.77 4.15 -2.91
CA ILE A 17 2.95 5.03 -2.81
C ILE A 17 3.52 5.34 -4.20
N CYS A 18 3.79 4.31 -5.01
CA CYS A 18 4.42 4.49 -6.32
C CYS A 18 3.44 4.39 -7.51
N MET A 19 2.17 4.07 -7.25
CA MET A 19 1.10 3.90 -8.25
C MET A 19 1.31 2.77 -9.27
N GLU A 20 2.44 2.05 -9.19
CA GLU A 20 2.75 0.90 -10.02
C GLU A 20 2.14 -0.42 -9.49
N LYS A 21 2.25 -1.48 -10.30
CA LYS A 21 1.96 -2.85 -9.89
C LYS A 21 2.74 -3.23 -8.62
N LEU A 22 2.06 -3.89 -7.69
CA LEU A 22 2.66 -4.34 -6.43
C LEU A 22 3.81 -5.33 -6.65
N ARG A 23 4.88 -5.14 -5.89
CA ARG A 23 6.01 -6.06 -5.75
C ARG A 23 6.25 -6.30 -4.27
N ASP A 24 6.25 -7.57 -3.87
CA ASP A 24 6.32 -7.97 -2.46
C ASP A 24 5.29 -7.18 -1.62
N ALA A 25 4.01 -7.43 -1.91
CA ALA A 25 2.90 -6.61 -1.45
C ALA A 25 2.80 -6.64 0.09
N ARG A 26 2.44 -5.50 0.65
CA ARG A 26 2.20 -5.27 2.07
C ARG A 26 0.88 -4.56 2.27
N LEU A 27 0.13 -5.04 3.26
CA LEU A 27 -1.18 -4.50 3.60
C LEU A 27 -1.09 -3.71 4.90
N CYS A 28 -1.63 -2.48 4.92
CA CYS A 28 -1.83 -1.78 6.18
C CYS A 28 -2.97 -2.45 6.98
N PRO A 29 -2.75 -2.90 8.23
CA PRO A 29 -3.79 -3.58 9.02
C PRO A 29 -4.94 -2.65 9.45
N HIS A 30 -4.78 -1.33 9.35
CA HIS A 30 -5.80 -0.36 9.77
C HIS A 30 -6.72 0.10 8.64
N CYS A 31 -6.22 0.19 7.41
CA CYS A 31 -6.99 0.74 6.29
C CYS A 31 -6.98 -0.16 5.05
N SER A 32 -6.38 -1.34 5.14
CA SER A 32 -6.31 -2.36 4.09
C SER A 32 -5.70 -1.89 2.77
N LYS A 33 -5.03 -0.71 2.75
CA LYS A 33 -4.33 -0.22 1.55
C LYS A 33 -3.05 -1.03 1.32
N LEU A 34 -2.83 -1.33 0.05
CA LEU A 34 -1.69 -2.11 -0.43
C LEU A 34 -0.52 -1.20 -0.86
N CYS A 35 0.69 -1.66 -0.60
CA CYS A 35 1.94 -1.01 -0.99
C CYS A 35 3.04 -2.04 -1.24
N CYS A 36 4.09 -1.66 -1.97
CA CYS A 36 5.29 -2.50 -2.10
C CYS A 36 6.10 -2.47 -0.80
N PHE A 37 6.73 -3.60 -0.43
CA PHE A 37 7.62 -3.67 0.72
C PHE A 37 8.72 -2.61 0.69
N SER A 38 9.38 -2.42 -0.45
CA SER A 38 10.43 -1.41 -0.62
C SER A 38 9.90 0.01 -0.42
N CYS A 39 8.70 0.31 -0.94
CA CYS A 39 8.06 1.63 -0.80
C CYS A 39 7.70 1.93 0.65
N ILE A 40 7.06 1.00 1.36
CA ILE A 40 6.66 1.24 2.76
C ILE A 40 7.87 1.29 3.69
N ARG A 41 8.89 0.44 3.48
CA ARG A 41 10.13 0.48 4.26
C ARG A 41 10.83 1.83 4.12
N ARG A 42 10.94 2.34 2.89
CA ARG A 42 11.51 3.66 2.60
C ARG A 42 10.71 4.76 3.28
N TRP A 43 9.39 4.75 3.15
CA TRP A 43 8.52 5.76 3.79
C TRP A 43 8.67 5.77 5.32
N LEU A 44 8.61 4.60 5.96
CA LEU A 44 8.72 4.48 7.42
C LEU A 44 10.08 4.95 7.96
N THR A 45 11.13 4.83 7.14
CA THR A 45 12.50 5.21 7.50
C THR A 45 12.80 6.69 7.21
N GLU A 46 12.39 7.18 6.03
CA GLU A 46 12.78 8.51 5.53
C GLU A 46 11.76 9.62 5.84
N GLN A 47 10.49 9.27 6.07
CA GLN A 47 9.42 10.25 6.22
C GLN A 47 8.83 10.21 7.62
N ARG A 48 7.99 9.21 7.90
CA ARG A 48 7.28 9.05 9.18
C ARG A 48 6.96 7.58 9.42
N ALA A 49 7.04 7.14 10.67
CA ALA A 49 6.63 5.82 11.11
C ALA A 49 5.09 5.64 11.16
N GLN A 50 4.38 6.11 10.14
CA GLN A 50 2.91 6.06 10.03
C GLN A 50 2.54 5.64 8.61
N CYS A 51 1.42 4.92 8.46
CA CYS A 51 0.89 4.63 7.14
C CYS A 51 0.63 5.93 6.35
N PRO A 52 1.08 6.06 5.08
CA PRO A 52 0.87 7.29 4.32
C PRO A 52 -0.61 7.60 4.02
N HIS A 53 -1.51 6.62 4.16
CA HIS A 53 -2.94 6.77 3.89
C HIS A 53 -3.72 7.15 5.16
N CYS A 54 -3.75 6.27 6.16
CA CYS A 54 -4.54 6.49 7.38
C CYS A 54 -3.78 7.22 8.49
N ARG A 55 -2.46 7.42 8.36
CA ARG A 55 -1.59 8.10 9.34
C ARG A 55 -1.53 7.43 10.72
N VAL A 56 -2.03 6.20 10.85
CA VAL A 56 -1.93 5.42 12.09
C VAL A 56 -0.53 4.81 12.19
N PHE A 57 0.04 4.88 13.40
CA PHE A 57 1.33 4.27 13.74
C PHE A 57 1.17 2.75 13.83
N SER A 58 1.91 2.01 13.02
CA SER A 58 2.03 0.56 13.17
C SER A 58 3.39 0.24 13.80
N SER A 59 3.40 -0.19 15.06
CA SER A 59 4.61 -0.74 15.72
C SER A 59 5.13 -2.01 15.04
N HIS A 60 4.32 -2.62 14.17
CA HIS A 60 4.68 -3.77 13.36
C HIS A 60 4.65 -3.34 11.88
N PRO A 61 5.80 -3.26 11.20
CA PRO A 61 5.81 -3.01 9.77
C PRO A 61 5.03 -4.14 9.11
N CYS A 62 4.03 -3.76 8.29
CA CYS A 62 3.16 -4.62 7.52
C CYS A 62 3.74 -6.03 7.28
N GLN A 63 3.05 -7.06 7.77
CA GLN A 63 3.34 -8.45 7.38
C GLN A 63 3.04 -8.63 5.89
#